data_AF-M3AWH6-F1
#
_entry.id   AF-M3AWH6-F1
#
_cell.length_a   1.000
_cell.length_b   1.000
_cell.length_c   1.000
_cell.angle_alpha   90.00
_cell.angle_beta   90.00
_cell.angle_gamma   90.00
#
_symmetry.space_group_name_H-M   'P 1'
#
loop_
_entity.id
_entity.type
_entity.pdbx_description
1 polymer ?
#
loop_
_entity_poly.entity_id
_entity_poly.type
_entity_poly.pdbx_seq_one_letter_code
_entity_poly.pdbx_strand_id
1 'polypeptide(L)'
;MRMTRKFAVLAGGVALTGGLLAGTAGVAGAASTAAQAASDCPAGYFCVWSGQNYTGHRQQVAGNNADLTKYSVFQGFKSWYNHGTSCDYQWYGAKNYHGDSAVLARGTKGTGGTVWNQGSNKWVNCR
;
A
#
# COMPACT_ATOMS: atom_id res chain seq x y z
N MET A 1 -35.41 4.08 -28.74
CA MET A 1 -34.78 4.81 -29.87
C MET A 1 -33.43 5.31 -29.39
N ARG A 2 -32.31 4.62 -29.69
CA ARG A 2 -31.36 4.85 -30.79
C ARG A 2 -30.89 6.31 -30.97
N MET A 3 -29.59 6.48 -30.69
CA MET A 3 -28.55 7.20 -31.45
C MET A 3 -28.26 8.69 -31.17
N THR A 4 -27.16 8.88 -30.43
CA THR A 4 -25.91 9.58 -30.79
C THR A 4 -25.92 10.72 -31.80
N ARG A 5 -25.28 11.84 -31.41
CA ARG A 5 -24.39 12.76 -32.17
C ARG A 5 -24.15 13.98 -31.23
N LYS A 6 -22.97 14.57 -31.05
CA LYS A 6 -21.93 15.00 -31.99
C LYS A 6 -20.61 15.18 -31.25
N PHE A 7 -19.50 14.76 -31.85
CA PHE A 7 -18.17 15.27 -31.53
C PHE A 7 -18.00 16.64 -32.21
N ALA A 8 -17.50 17.64 -31.47
CA ALA A 8 -17.01 18.89 -32.02
C ALA A 8 -15.60 19.13 -31.48
N VAL A 9 -14.64 19.12 -32.41
CA VAL A 9 -13.23 19.48 -32.23
C VAL A 9 -13.13 21.00 -32.25
N LEU A 10 -12.43 21.60 -31.29
CA LEU A 10 -11.92 22.97 -31.40
C LEU A 10 -10.40 22.93 -31.22
N ALA A 11 -9.71 23.04 -32.36
CA ALA A 11 -8.33 23.47 -32.42
C ALA A 11 -8.32 25.01 -32.36
N GLY A 12 -7.59 25.56 -31.40
CA GLY A 12 -7.37 27.00 -31.27
C GLY A 12 -6.06 27.25 -30.54
N GLY A 13 -5.00 27.48 -31.30
CA GLY A 13 -3.72 27.92 -30.75
C GLY A 13 -3.69 29.45 -30.65
N VAL A 14 -3.29 29.97 -29.50
CA VAL A 14 -2.71 31.31 -29.32
C VAL A 14 -1.68 31.21 -28.20
N ALA A 15 -0.43 31.57 -28.51
CA ALA A 15 0.63 31.81 -27.54
C ALA A 15 0.58 33.28 -27.08
N LEU A 16 0.75 33.52 -25.78
CA LEU A 16 1.75 34.42 -25.17
C LEU A 16 1.32 34.95 -23.79
N THR A 17 2.29 34.88 -22.87
CA THR A 17 2.54 35.75 -21.71
C THR A 17 1.60 35.73 -20.51
N GLY A 18 2.15 35.24 -19.39
CA GLY A 18 2.11 35.97 -18.12
C GLY A 18 0.86 35.78 -17.26
N GLY A 19 0.87 34.74 -16.43
CA GLY A 19 -0.09 34.61 -15.35
C GLY A 19 0.36 33.53 -14.38
N LEU A 20 1.00 33.97 -13.29
CA LEU A 20 1.27 33.16 -12.12
C LEU A 20 0.01 32.39 -11.70
N LEU A 21 -0.02 31.08 -11.96
CA LEU A 21 -0.84 30.17 -11.16
C LEU A 21 0.09 29.54 -10.13
N ALA A 22 0.15 30.24 -9.00
CA ALA A 22 0.70 29.77 -7.76
C ALA A 22 0.11 28.41 -7.38
N GLY A 23 1.00 27.49 -6.99
CA GLY A 23 0.73 26.53 -5.94
C GLY A 23 -0.18 25.35 -6.25
N THR A 24 0.34 24.34 -6.96
CA THR A 24 0.01 22.93 -6.64
C THR A 24 1.26 22.04 -6.72
N ALA A 25 2.40 22.51 -6.20
CA ALA A 25 3.64 21.72 -6.08
C ALA A 25 3.63 20.72 -4.90
N GLY A 26 2.45 20.23 -4.47
CA GLY A 26 2.31 19.45 -3.23
C GLY A 26 2.07 17.95 -3.39
N VAL A 27 1.60 17.47 -4.54
CA VAL A 27 1.08 16.09 -4.65
C VAL A 27 2.01 15.15 -5.44
N ALA A 28 2.88 15.68 -6.29
CA ALA A 28 3.80 14.87 -7.10
C ALA A 28 4.99 14.29 -6.30
N GLY A 29 5.34 14.89 -5.16
CA GLY A 29 6.45 14.45 -4.30
C GLY A 29 6.08 13.37 -3.27
N ALA A 30 4.83 13.34 -2.80
CA ALA A 30 4.41 12.40 -1.75
C ALA A 30 4.23 10.96 -2.28
N ALA A 31 3.74 10.81 -3.52
CA ALA A 31 3.54 9.50 -4.13
C ALA A 31 4.88 8.82 -4.52
N SER A 32 5.83 9.61 -5.03
CA SER A 32 7.16 9.13 -5.42
C SER A 32 8.00 8.73 -4.22
N THR A 33 7.98 9.53 -3.14
CA THR A 33 8.67 9.21 -1.88
C THR A 33 8.08 7.98 -1.18
N ALA A 34 6.76 7.85 -1.13
CA ALA A 34 6.12 6.67 -0.55
C ALA A 34 6.40 5.39 -1.37
N ALA A 35 6.45 5.49 -2.70
CA ALA A 35 6.81 4.34 -3.53
C ALA A 35 8.24 3.86 -3.25
N GLN A 36 9.18 4.79 -3.08
CA GLN A 36 10.58 4.49 -2.76
C GLN A 36 10.74 3.91 -1.34
N ALA A 37 10.03 4.43 -0.35
CA ALA A 37 10.10 3.92 1.03
C ALA A 37 9.51 2.50 1.15
N ALA A 38 8.51 2.14 0.33
CA ALA A 38 8.03 0.76 0.26
C ALA A 38 9.09 -0.20 -0.29
N SER A 39 10.00 0.28 -1.17
CA SER A 39 11.10 -0.54 -1.73
C SER A 39 12.10 -1.01 -0.68
N ASP A 40 12.11 -0.40 0.52
CA ASP A 40 12.95 -0.86 1.63
C ASP A 40 12.49 -2.21 2.19
N CYS A 41 11.30 -2.69 1.86
CA CYS A 41 10.87 -4.04 2.23
C CYS A 41 11.66 -5.08 1.43
N PRO A 42 12.40 -6.00 2.08
CA PRO A 42 13.12 -7.03 1.34
C PRO A 42 12.17 -8.01 0.64
N ALA A 43 12.58 -8.50 -0.52
CA ALA A 43 11.82 -9.53 -1.23
C ALA A 43 11.64 -10.78 -0.36
N GLY A 44 10.44 -11.37 -0.40
CA GLY A 44 10.05 -12.53 0.41
C GLY A 44 9.46 -12.21 1.78
N TYR A 45 9.31 -10.92 2.11
CA TYR A 45 8.78 -10.48 3.39
C TYR A 45 7.44 -9.74 3.25
N PHE A 46 6.66 -9.80 4.33
CA PHE A 46 5.61 -8.83 4.60
C PHE A 46 6.15 -7.80 5.59
N CYS A 47 6.13 -6.53 5.20
CA CYS A 47 6.64 -5.43 6.01
C CYS A 47 5.50 -4.54 6.48
N VAL A 48 5.63 -4.04 7.71
CA VAL A 48 4.70 -3.09 8.33
C VAL A 48 5.47 -1.92 8.92
N TRP A 49 4.86 -0.75 8.92
CA TRP A 49 5.43 0.48 9.45
C TRP A 49 4.44 1.18 10.39
N SER A 50 4.96 1.73 11.48
CA SER A 50 4.16 2.45 12.47
C SER A 50 3.53 3.74 11.93
N GLY A 51 4.18 4.36 10.93
CA GLY A 51 3.75 5.58 10.28
C GLY A 51 3.02 5.36 8.96
N GLN A 52 2.44 6.44 8.45
CA GLN A 52 1.88 6.47 7.10
C GLN A 52 3.01 6.53 6.07
N ASN A 53 2.69 6.17 4.83
CA ASN A 53 3.60 6.30 3.68
C ASN A 53 4.94 5.60 3.92
N TYR A 54 4.92 4.45 4.59
CA TYR A 54 6.07 3.58 4.86
C TYR A 54 7.16 4.27 5.70
N THR A 55 6.74 5.13 6.62
CA THR A 55 7.63 5.87 7.53
C THR A 55 7.55 5.33 8.96
N GLY A 56 8.50 5.73 9.81
CA GLY A 56 8.56 5.30 11.21
C GLY A 56 9.22 3.94 11.38
N HIS A 57 8.95 3.28 12.51
CA HIS A 57 9.59 2.01 12.83
C HIS A 57 9.01 0.89 11.96
N ARG A 58 9.90 0.10 11.34
CA ARG A 58 9.53 -1.02 10.47
C ARG A 58 9.73 -2.34 11.19
N GLN A 59 8.78 -3.25 11.05
CA GLN A 59 8.98 -4.67 11.32
C GLN A 59 8.56 -5.50 10.12
N GLN A 60 9.05 -6.73 10.06
CA GLN A 60 8.80 -7.62 8.93
C GLN A 60 8.75 -9.06 9.37
N VAL A 61 8.05 -9.88 8.59
CA VAL A 61 7.96 -11.32 8.82
C VAL A 61 8.08 -12.08 7.51
N ALA A 62 8.62 -13.29 7.63
CA ALA A 62 8.61 -14.32 6.61
C ALA A 62 8.06 -15.61 7.23
N GLY A 63 7.68 -16.57 6.38
CA GLY A 63 7.06 -17.81 6.83
C GLY A 63 5.71 -17.63 7.53
N ASN A 64 5.14 -18.75 7.96
CA ASN A 64 3.88 -18.78 8.70
C ASN A 64 4.17 -18.49 10.17
N ASN A 65 3.45 -17.55 10.78
CA ASN A 65 3.62 -17.22 12.18
C ASN A 65 2.28 -17.36 12.89
N ALA A 66 2.23 -18.24 13.90
CA ALA A 66 1.06 -18.42 14.74
C ALA A 66 0.87 -17.29 15.77
N ASP A 67 1.91 -16.48 16.00
CA ASP A 67 1.88 -15.38 16.95
C ASP A 67 2.72 -14.20 16.49
N LEU A 68 2.04 -13.10 16.15
CA LEU A 68 2.62 -11.81 15.80
C LEU A 68 2.44 -10.76 16.90
N THR A 69 1.77 -11.08 18.01
CA THR A 69 1.49 -10.10 19.08
C THR A 69 2.74 -9.67 19.84
N LYS A 70 3.81 -10.46 19.75
CA LYS A 70 5.14 -10.13 20.24
C LYS A 70 5.83 -8.99 19.46
N TYR A 71 5.36 -8.66 18.26
CA TYR A 71 5.94 -7.59 17.44
C TYR A 71 5.12 -6.31 17.60
N SER A 72 5.70 -5.30 18.24
CA SER A 72 5.00 -4.06 18.62
C SER A 72 4.36 -3.32 17.44
N VAL A 73 5.00 -3.28 16.27
CA VAL A 73 4.47 -2.59 15.08
C VAL A 73 3.31 -3.36 14.46
N PHE A 74 3.30 -4.69 14.55
CA PHE A 74 2.15 -5.49 14.10
C PHE A 74 0.89 -5.25 14.94
N GLN A 75 1.03 -4.60 16.11
CA GLN A 75 -0.07 -4.23 16.99
C GLN A 75 -0.49 -2.75 16.84
N GLY A 76 -0.08 -2.09 15.74
CA GLY A 76 -0.50 -0.72 15.46
C GLY A 76 0.22 -0.10 14.27
N PHE A 77 0.13 -0.73 13.10
CA PHE A 77 0.76 -0.21 11.88
C PHE A 77 -0.21 0.61 11.04
N LYS A 78 0.33 1.56 10.27
CA LYS A 78 -0.43 2.48 9.40
C LYS A 78 -0.08 2.35 7.91
N SER A 79 0.97 1.60 7.60
CA SER A 79 1.30 1.21 6.23
C SER A 79 1.96 -0.15 6.20
N TRP A 80 1.81 -0.85 5.08
CA TRP A 80 2.27 -2.23 4.90
C TRP A 80 2.53 -2.55 3.44
N TYR A 81 3.36 -3.55 3.21
CA TYR A 81 3.68 -4.06 1.87
C TYR A 81 3.88 -5.56 1.90
N ASN A 82 3.13 -6.29 1.05
CA ASN A 82 3.44 -7.67 0.73
C ASN A 82 4.47 -7.72 -0.42
N HIS A 83 5.74 -7.84 -0.06
CA HIS A 83 6.82 -8.05 -1.03
C HIS A 83 7.16 -9.53 -1.20
N GLY A 84 6.17 -10.42 -1.11
CA GLY A 84 6.33 -11.84 -1.39
C GLY A 84 6.89 -12.12 -2.79
N THR A 85 7.77 -13.12 -2.89
CA THR A 85 8.38 -13.55 -4.16
C THR A 85 7.46 -14.48 -4.94
N SER A 86 6.97 -15.53 -4.28
CA SER A 86 6.16 -16.59 -4.88
C SER A 86 4.79 -16.79 -4.21
N CYS A 87 4.46 -16.09 -3.14
CA CYS A 87 3.22 -16.35 -2.37
C CYS A 87 2.46 -15.06 -2.05
N ASP A 88 1.16 -15.20 -1.86
CA ASP A 88 0.29 -14.17 -1.28
C ASP A 88 0.33 -14.25 0.26
N TYR A 89 -0.08 -13.16 0.93
CA TYR A 89 -0.05 -13.05 2.37
C TYR A 89 -1.46 -13.06 2.94
N GLN A 90 -1.83 -14.09 3.70
CA GLN A 90 -3.08 -14.13 4.45
C GLN A 90 -2.82 -13.67 5.88
N TRP A 91 -3.52 -12.61 6.29
CA TRP A 91 -3.47 -12.14 7.67
C TRP A 91 -4.65 -12.65 8.48
N TYR A 92 -4.45 -12.70 9.79
CA TYR A 92 -5.48 -13.07 10.77
C TYR A 92 -5.49 -12.07 11.92
N GLY A 93 -6.68 -11.66 12.36
CA GLY A 93 -6.87 -10.72 13.46
C GLY A 93 -6.43 -11.29 14.81
N ALA A 94 -6.50 -12.62 15.00
CA ALA A 94 -6.12 -13.29 16.23
C ALA A 94 -4.91 -14.23 16.03
N LYS A 95 -4.39 -14.75 17.14
CA LYS A 95 -3.33 -15.77 17.16
C LYS A 95 -3.82 -17.11 16.59
N ASN A 96 -2.87 -17.96 16.22
CA ASN A 96 -3.11 -19.33 15.75
C ASN A 96 -4.04 -19.42 14.52
N TYR A 97 -4.01 -18.41 13.65
CA TYR A 97 -4.76 -18.37 12.39
C TYR A 97 -6.29 -18.29 12.56
N HIS A 98 -6.73 -17.55 13.58
CA HIS A 98 -8.15 -17.32 13.90
C HIS A 98 -8.57 -15.85 13.76
N GLY A 99 -9.88 -15.61 13.87
CA GLY A 99 -10.49 -14.28 13.75
C GLY A 99 -10.68 -13.85 12.30
N ASP A 100 -10.90 -12.56 12.10
CA ASP A 100 -11.05 -11.97 10.76
C ASP A 100 -9.79 -12.22 9.93
N SER A 101 -9.99 -12.45 8.63
CA SER A 101 -8.87 -12.68 7.72
C SER A 101 -9.16 -12.17 6.32
N ALA A 102 -8.10 -11.80 5.60
CA ALA A 102 -8.14 -11.59 4.17
C ALA A 102 -6.79 -11.93 3.53
N VAL A 103 -6.81 -12.16 2.22
CA VAL A 103 -5.61 -12.42 1.42
C VAL A 103 -5.15 -11.12 0.75
N LEU A 104 -3.87 -10.81 0.92
CA LEU A 104 -3.18 -9.70 0.29
C LEU A 104 -2.30 -10.28 -0.81
N ALA A 105 -2.65 -10.01 -2.07
CA ALA A 105 -1.88 -10.51 -3.21
C ALA A 105 -0.44 -9.99 -3.17
N ARG A 106 0.52 -10.77 -3.70
CA ARG A 106 1.90 -10.30 -3.81
C ARG A 106 1.99 -8.97 -4.56
N GLY A 107 2.87 -8.08 -4.13
CA GLY A 107 3.02 -6.76 -4.73
C GLY A 107 2.01 -5.71 -4.24
N THR A 108 0.98 -6.12 -3.48
CA THR A 108 0.01 -5.17 -2.92
C THR A 108 0.56 -4.46 -1.69
N LYS A 109 0.25 -3.17 -1.58
CA LYS A 109 0.66 -2.29 -0.49
C LYS A 109 -0.46 -1.34 -0.12
N GLY A 110 -0.47 -0.93 1.14
CA GLY A 110 -1.48 -0.02 1.68
C GLY A 110 -0.85 1.00 2.62
N THR A 111 -1.43 2.19 2.63
CA THR A 111 -1.07 3.29 3.53
C THR A 111 -2.31 4.13 3.78
N GLY A 112 -2.53 4.61 5.00
CA GLY A 112 -3.70 5.41 5.33
C GLY A 112 -3.75 5.87 6.78
N GLY A 113 -4.84 6.55 7.16
CA GLY A 113 -5.07 7.00 8.54
C GLY A 113 -5.45 5.85 9.50
N THR A 114 -5.90 4.73 8.94
CA THR A 114 -6.31 3.55 9.69
C THR A 114 -5.13 2.92 10.42
N VAL A 115 -5.36 2.51 11.66
CA VAL A 115 -4.43 1.68 12.44
C VAL A 115 -4.87 0.23 12.32
N TRP A 116 -3.96 -0.63 11.89
CA TRP A 116 -4.19 -2.06 11.73
C TRP A 116 -3.40 -2.85 12.76
N ASN A 117 -3.99 -3.98 13.17
CA ASN A 117 -3.41 -4.94 14.09
C ASN A 117 -3.51 -6.34 13.47
N GLN A 118 -2.57 -7.21 13.80
CA GLN A 118 -2.53 -8.56 13.29
C GLN A 118 -2.01 -9.55 14.34
N GLY A 119 -2.72 -10.66 14.51
CA GLY A 119 -2.38 -11.69 15.50
C GLY A 119 -1.56 -12.84 14.91
N SER A 120 -1.76 -13.19 13.65
CA SER A 120 -1.01 -14.26 12.97
C SER A 120 -1.07 -14.14 11.44
N ASN A 121 -0.27 -14.94 10.71
CA ASN A 121 -0.24 -14.94 9.26
C ASN A 121 0.09 -16.28 8.62
N LYS A 122 -0.35 -16.48 7.37
CA LYS A 122 0.12 -17.54 6.49
C LYS A 122 0.54 -17.00 5.13
N TRP A 123 1.50 -17.68 4.51
CA TRP A 123 1.78 -17.56 3.08
C TRP A 123 0.95 -18.59 2.32
N VAL A 124 0.19 -18.11 1.34
CA VAL A 124 -0.79 -18.89 0.59
C VAL A 124 -0.62 -18.65 -0.90
N ASN A 125 -1.30 -19.44 -1.73
CA ASN A 125 -1.30 -19.31 -3.20
C ASN A 125 0.11 -19.24 -3.81
N CYS A 126 1.00 -20.09 -3.30
CA CYS A 126 2.39 -20.12 -3.73
C CYS A 126 2.51 -20.65 -5.16
N ARG A 127 3.16 -19.88 -6.03
CA ARG A 127 3.42 -20.17 -7.45
C ARG A 127 4.67 -19.44 -7.95
#